data_AF-A0A094KDI1-F1
#
_entry.id   AF-A0A094KDI1-F1
#
_cell.length_a   1.000
_cell.length_b   1.000
_cell.length_c   1.000
_cell.angle_alpha   90.00
_cell.angle_beta   90.00
_cell.angle_gamma   90.00
#
_symmetry.space_group_name_H-M   'P 1'
#
loop_
_entity.id
_entity.type
_entity.pdbx_description
1 polymer ?
#
loop_
_entity_poly.entity_id
_entity_poly.type
_entity_poly.pdbx_seq_one_letter_code
_entity_poly.pdbx_strand_id
1 'polypeptide(L)'
;KLKSYLAQMEDRKCEIVKLQECEKALYANFQASLGENNEFTHFLTKVLKKKIKCMEKKDIEREADEEDENEEENDEESNLRADEENSGSEDEVFDDSVCPMNCNEALFQNTIQLQQKRLEIEKALTEEKKVAANLRKKYRALAKKAKVVETSLDTVDRELETFQWEKQQKLNELHVVVPLKLHQVEYLVNGEMPSDFSQALVFTNQSLEYLQKRIVDLHNEKIMQREIYKEAQEQHKQLVQDKKEMEISIRRLQEKCNHLMMKKFGRLVDFEAVQAHSVNIRVEELEVQIMEKEYLHSLELKEWEERILELQQQLMKLTKENTGKL
;
A
#
# COMPACT_ATOMS: atom_id res chain seq x y z
N LYS A 1 -3.87 10.48 -5.78
CA LYS A 1 -2.41 10.21 -5.80
C LYS A 1 -1.90 9.72 -4.43
N LEU A 2 -1.97 10.50 -3.35
CA LEU A 2 -1.50 10.06 -2.01
C LEU A 2 -2.16 8.76 -1.51
N LYS A 3 -3.48 8.61 -1.66
CA LYS A 3 -4.20 7.36 -1.33
C LYS A 3 -3.72 6.13 -2.11
N SER A 4 -3.32 6.33 -3.37
CA SER A 4 -2.79 5.26 -4.22
C SER A 4 -1.36 4.87 -3.80
N TYR A 5 -0.54 5.84 -3.39
CA TYR A 5 0.78 5.55 -2.80
C TYR A 5 0.66 4.81 -1.46
N LEU A 6 -0.34 5.14 -0.63
CA LEU A 6 -0.60 4.41 0.61
C LEU A 6 -1.03 2.96 0.37
N ALA A 7 -1.90 2.71 -0.61
CA ALA A 7 -2.29 1.36 -1.00
C ALA A 7 -1.08 0.55 -1.49
N GLN A 8 -0.28 1.11 -2.41
CA GLN A 8 0.94 0.48 -2.90
C GLN A 8 1.95 0.19 -1.78
N MET A 9 2.08 1.09 -0.78
CA MET A 9 2.93 0.84 0.38
C MET A 9 2.44 -0.35 1.22
N GLU A 10 1.14 -0.55 1.31
CA GLU A 10 0.55 -1.66 2.06
C GLU A 10 0.69 -2.99 1.31
N ASP A 11 0.47 -2.99 0.00
CA ASP A 11 0.69 -4.16 -0.87
C ASP A 11 2.15 -4.64 -0.77
N ARG A 12 3.09 -3.71 -0.82
CA ARG A 12 4.54 -3.99 -0.75
C ARG A 12 4.97 -4.50 0.63
N LYS A 13 4.34 -4.03 1.71
CA LYS A 13 4.55 -4.62 3.05
C LYS A 13 4.04 -6.05 3.10
N CYS A 14 2.86 -6.32 2.54
CA CYS A 14 2.31 -7.67 2.46
C CYS A 14 3.25 -8.61 1.67
N GLU A 15 3.83 -8.13 0.57
CA GLU A 15 4.84 -8.88 -0.21
C GLU A 15 6.11 -9.16 0.60
N ILE A 16 6.62 -8.19 1.37
CA ILE A 16 7.77 -8.40 2.28
C ILE A 16 7.46 -9.45 3.34
N VAL A 17 6.27 -9.41 3.95
CA VAL A 17 5.84 -10.39 4.96
C VAL A 17 5.78 -11.80 4.35
N LYS A 18 5.20 -11.94 3.16
CA LYS A 18 5.18 -13.23 2.43
C LYS A 18 6.58 -13.77 2.16
N LEU A 19 7.51 -12.93 1.69
CA LEU A 19 8.89 -13.35 1.44
C LEU A 19 9.61 -13.77 2.73
N GLN A 20 9.36 -13.09 3.85
CA GLN A 20 9.88 -13.48 5.17
C GLN A 20 9.28 -14.79 5.68
N GLU A 21 8.01 -15.05 5.40
CA GLU A 21 7.35 -16.33 5.71
C GLU A 21 7.92 -17.46 4.85
N CYS A 22 8.15 -17.23 3.56
CA CYS A 22 8.82 -18.19 2.68
C CYS A 22 10.26 -18.50 3.14
N GLU A 23 11.00 -17.50 3.61
CA GLU A 23 12.33 -17.70 4.21
C GLU A 23 12.26 -18.58 5.46
N LYS A 24 11.31 -18.30 6.38
CA LYS A 24 11.07 -19.11 7.58
C LYS A 24 10.66 -20.54 7.23
N ALA A 25 9.82 -20.73 6.21
CA ALA A 25 9.41 -22.04 5.73
C ALA A 25 10.59 -22.82 5.14
N LEU A 26 11.50 -22.18 4.40
CA LEU A 26 12.74 -22.81 3.94
C LEU A 26 13.61 -23.29 5.11
N TYR A 27 13.78 -22.47 6.16
CA TYR A 27 14.51 -22.88 7.35
C TYR A 27 13.82 -24.03 8.11
N ALA A 28 12.49 -24.03 8.20
CA ALA A 28 11.73 -25.13 8.81
C ALA A 28 11.84 -26.43 7.99
N ASN A 29 11.75 -26.35 6.66
CA ASN A 29 11.94 -27.49 5.76
C ASN A 29 13.35 -28.06 5.83
N PHE A 30 14.35 -27.18 5.96
CA PHE A 30 15.73 -27.58 6.19
C PHE A 30 15.91 -28.31 7.52
N GLN A 31 15.35 -27.78 8.61
CA GLN A 31 15.38 -28.44 9.93
C GLN A 31 14.65 -29.79 9.92
N ALA A 32 13.50 -29.90 9.23
CA ALA A 32 12.77 -31.15 9.08
C ALA A 32 13.55 -32.19 8.26
N SER A 33 14.29 -31.76 7.24
CA SER A 33 15.11 -32.63 6.40
C SER A 33 16.39 -33.11 7.11
N LEU A 34 16.87 -32.38 8.11
CA LEU A 34 18.06 -32.74 8.88
C LEU A 34 17.80 -33.82 9.94
N GLY A 35 16.58 -33.95 10.48
CA GLY A 35 16.23 -34.92 11.53
C GLY A 35 16.99 -34.70 12.87
N GLU A 36 16.56 -35.38 13.94
CA GLU A 36 17.05 -35.09 15.31
C GLU A 36 18.49 -35.53 15.62
N ASN A 37 19.18 -36.28 14.75
CA ASN A 37 20.55 -36.75 15.03
C ASN A 37 21.38 -36.98 13.74
N ASN A 38 21.90 -35.91 13.14
CA ASN A 38 22.87 -35.99 12.03
C ASN A 38 24.19 -35.32 12.42
N GLU A 39 25.30 -36.06 12.39
CA GLU A 39 26.66 -35.58 12.72
C GLU A 39 27.13 -34.43 11.79
N PHE A 40 26.50 -34.29 10.61
CA PHE A 40 26.79 -33.25 9.62
C PHE A 40 25.87 -32.02 9.72
N THR A 41 25.01 -31.92 10.73
CA THR A 41 24.11 -30.77 10.95
C THR A 41 24.87 -29.44 11.00
N HIS A 42 26.01 -29.41 11.69
CA HIS A 42 26.85 -28.22 11.76
C HIS A 42 27.42 -27.83 10.39
N PHE A 43 27.87 -28.82 9.60
CA PHE A 43 28.41 -28.62 8.26
C PHE A 43 27.33 -28.14 7.27
N LEU A 44 26.19 -28.83 7.19
CA LEU A 44 25.11 -28.47 6.27
C LEU A 44 24.47 -27.12 6.63
N THR A 45 24.40 -26.78 7.92
CA THR A 45 23.96 -25.45 8.36
C THR A 45 24.96 -24.38 7.97
N LYS A 46 26.27 -24.68 8.01
CA LYS A 46 27.33 -23.76 7.57
C LYS A 46 27.30 -23.58 6.05
N VAL A 47 27.07 -24.63 5.28
CA VAL A 47 26.87 -24.59 3.82
C VAL A 47 25.65 -23.74 3.48
N LEU A 48 24.50 -24.00 4.10
CA LEU A 48 23.28 -23.22 3.86
C LEU A 48 23.44 -21.76 4.28
N LYS A 49 24.14 -21.49 5.40
CA LYS A 49 24.39 -20.12 5.88
C LYS A 49 25.41 -19.36 5.05
N LYS A 50 26.34 -20.04 4.37
CA LYS A 50 27.40 -19.41 3.56
C LYS A 50 26.79 -18.53 2.49
N LYS A 51 27.12 -17.25 2.52
CA LYS A 51 26.86 -16.33 1.42
C LYS A 51 27.82 -16.68 0.29
N ILE A 52 27.32 -17.37 -0.74
CA ILE A 52 28.04 -17.44 -2.00
C ILE A 52 28.00 -16.03 -2.58
N LYS A 53 29.17 -15.42 -2.71
CA LYS A 53 29.35 -14.10 -3.33
C LYS A 53 28.95 -14.23 -4.79
N CYS A 54 27.68 -13.96 -5.09
CA CYS A 54 27.17 -13.89 -6.45
C CYS A 54 27.90 -12.74 -7.14
N MET A 55 28.90 -13.05 -7.97
CA MET A 55 29.50 -12.07 -8.88
C MET A 55 28.51 -11.82 -10.02
N GLU A 56 27.43 -11.12 -9.74
CA GLU A 56 26.68 -10.43 -10.78
C GLU A 56 27.53 -9.25 -11.24
N LYS A 57 27.83 -9.25 -12.54
CA LYS A 57 28.54 -8.18 -13.22
C LYS A 57 27.77 -6.89 -12.99
N LYS A 58 28.43 -5.92 -12.35
CA LYS A 58 27.97 -4.54 -12.29
C LYS A 58 28.02 -3.96 -13.69
N ASP A 59 26.88 -3.87 -14.34
CA ASP A 59 26.70 -2.85 -15.37
C ASP A 59 26.60 -1.49 -14.66
N ILE A 60 27.56 -0.65 -15.00
CA ILE A 60 27.74 0.70 -14.51
C ILE A 60 26.80 1.57 -15.33
N GLU A 61 25.64 1.92 -14.77
CA GLU A 61 24.92 3.13 -15.17
C GLU A 61 25.26 4.21 -14.15
N ARG A 62 26.19 5.07 -14.57
CA ARG A 62 26.44 6.38 -13.95
C ARG A 62 25.28 7.28 -14.34
N GLU A 63 24.51 7.74 -13.37
CA GLU A 63 23.94 9.07 -13.44
C GLU A 63 24.30 9.83 -12.15
N ALA A 64 24.87 11.00 -12.37
CA ALA A 64 25.35 11.95 -11.40
C ALA A 64 24.25 12.93 -11.00
N ASP A 65 24.44 13.51 -9.81
CA ASP A 65 23.85 14.72 -9.24
C ASP A 65 22.33 14.67 -8.94
N GLU A 66 21.84 15.16 -7.80
CA GLU A 66 22.23 16.37 -7.06
C GLU A 66 22.11 16.18 -5.55
N GLU A 67 22.90 16.98 -4.85
CA GLU A 67 22.95 17.23 -3.42
C GLU A 67 21.56 17.56 -2.82
N ASP A 68 21.25 17.03 -1.64
CA ASP A 68 20.67 17.88 -0.59
C ASP A 68 20.80 17.22 0.79
N GLU A 69 21.43 17.97 1.68
CA GLU A 69 21.79 17.62 3.05
C GLU A 69 20.55 17.41 3.94
N ASN A 70 20.79 16.71 5.06
CA ASN A 70 20.01 16.60 6.31
C ASN A 70 19.62 15.15 6.65
N GLU A 71 20.60 14.38 7.09
CA GLU A 71 20.42 13.14 7.85
C GLU A 71 20.36 13.46 9.36
N GLU A 72 19.15 13.53 9.90
CA GLU A 72 18.92 13.08 11.28
C GLU A 72 18.10 11.79 11.20
N GLU A 73 18.79 10.65 11.09
CA GLU A 73 18.21 9.35 11.39
C GLU A 73 18.82 8.86 12.71
N ASN A 74 18.02 9.02 13.77
CA ASN A 74 18.21 8.33 15.04
C ASN A 74 17.83 6.87 14.83
N ASP A 75 18.82 6.08 14.40
CA ASP A 75 18.71 4.64 14.18
C ASP A 75 19.38 3.92 15.36
N GLU A 76 18.63 3.72 16.44
CA GLU A 76 18.95 2.79 17.52
C GLU A 76 18.75 1.35 17.01
N GLU A 77 19.57 0.93 16.04
CA GLU A 77 19.78 -0.50 15.76
C GLU A 77 20.79 -1.05 16.76
N SER A 78 20.24 -1.69 17.80
CA SER A 78 20.92 -2.58 18.72
C SER A 78 21.65 -3.68 17.94
N ASN A 79 22.90 -3.42 17.61
CA ASN A 79 23.88 -4.40 17.18
C ASN A 79 24.19 -5.33 18.36
N LEU A 80 23.36 -6.36 18.55
CA LEU A 80 23.75 -7.52 19.33
C LEU A 80 24.80 -8.30 18.54
N ARG A 81 26.06 -7.86 18.68
CA ARG A 81 27.23 -8.70 18.45
C ARG A 81 27.11 -9.89 19.39
N ALA A 82 26.72 -11.03 18.84
CA ALA A 82 26.89 -12.30 19.49
C ALA A 82 28.39 -12.58 19.61
N ASP A 83 28.78 -12.87 20.84
CA ASP A 83 30.12 -13.02 21.38
C ASP A 83 30.98 -14.00 20.57
N GLU A 84 32.24 -13.61 20.35
CA GLU A 84 33.27 -14.50 19.82
C GLU A 84 33.78 -15.38 20.97
N GLU A 85 33.30 -16.62 21.05
CA GLU A 85 34.08 -17.69 21.65
C GLU A 85 34.82 -18.47 20.56
N ASN A 86 36.05 -18.01 20.34
CA ASN A 86 37.16 -18.74 19.75
C ASN A 86 37.32 -20.10 20.46
N SER A 87 36.95 -21.18 19.79
CA SER A 87 37.43 -22.52 20.11
C SER A 87 38.15 -23.08 18.89
N GLY A 88 39.47 -22.91 18.89
CA GLY A 88 40.37 -23.49 17.91
C GLY A 88 40.24 -25.01 17.90
N SER A 89 39.82 -25.54 16.76
CA SER A 89 40.04 -26.94 16.38
C SER A 89 40.34 -26.95 14.89
N GLU A 90 41.21 -27.88 14.52
CA GLU A 90 42.19 -27.73 13.46
C GLU A 90 41.60 -27.62 12.06
N ASP A 91 42.37 -26.91 11.24
CA ASP A 91 42.18 -26.60 9.84
C ASP A 91 42.25 -27.89 9.01
N GLU A 92 41.13 -28.60 8.92
CA GLU A 92 40.90 -29.54 7.84
C GLU A 92 40.11 -28.79 6.77
N VAL A 93 40.86 -28.25 5.80
CA VAL A 93 40.38 -27.63 4.56
C VAL A 93 39.62 -28.70 3.77
N PHE A 94 38.41 -29.03 4.18
CA PHE A 94 37.47 -29.76 3.36
C PHE A 94 36.89 -28.77 2.36
N ASP A 95 37.15 -29.03 1.09
CA ASP A 95 36.51 -28.37 -0.03
C ASP A 95 34.99 -28.61 0.09
N ASP A 96 34.25 -27.59 0.52
CA ASP A 96 32.79 -27.58 0.74
C ASP A 96 31.98 -28.00 -0.52
N SER A 97 32.64 -28.27 -1.65
CA SER A 97 32.07 -28.78 -2.90
C SER A 97 32.03 -30.31 -3.00
N VAL A 98 32.69 -31.04 -2.10
CA VAL A 98 32.76 -32.51 -2.14
C VAL A 98 32.09 -33.12 -0.91
N CYS A 99 31.11 -33.98 -1.18
CA CYS A 99 30.39 -34.79 -0.20
C CYS A 99 31.40 -35.59 0.66
N PRO A 100 31.45 -35.39 2.00
CA PRO A 100 32.27 -36.23 2.87
C PRO A 100 31.85 -37.70 2.72
N MET A 101 32.81 -38.63 2.81
CA MET A 101 32.69 -40.06 2.47
C MET A 101 31.61 -40.88 3.22
N ASN A 102 30.68 -40.27 3.95
CA ASN A 102 29.50 -40.91 4.57
C ASN A 102 28.25 -40.00 4.63
N CYS A 103 28.17 -38.93 3.83
CA CYS A 103 26.96 -38.10 3.75
C CYS A 103 26.05 -38.58 2.60
N ASN A 104 24.74 -38.61 2.84
CA ASN A 104 23.77 -38.94 1.78
C ASN A 104 23.83 -37.87 0.68
N GLU A 105 24.28 -38.25 -0.52
CA GLU A 105 24.35 -37.41 -1.72
C GLU A 105 23.04 -36.63 -1.97
N ALA A 106 21.89 -37.26 -1.69
CA ALA A 106 20.57 -36.64 -1.79
C ALA A 106 20.34 -35.48 -0.80
N LEU A 107 20.87 -35.55 0.42
CA LEU A 107 20.76 -34.48 1.43
C LEU A 107 21.67 -33.29 1.07
N PHE A 108 22.85 -33.58 0.51
CA PHE A 108 23.77 -32.54 0.07
C PHE A 108 23.22 -31.76 -1.14
N GLN A 109 22.71 -32.46 -2.15
CA GLN A 109 22.06 -31.81 -3.30
C GLN A 109 20.81 -31.01 -2.89
N ASN A 110 20.00 -31.52 -1.96
CA ASN A 110 18.87 -30.79 -1.40
C ASN A 110 19.34 -29.52 -0.66
N THR A 111 20.42 -29.61 0.11
CA THR A 111 21.00 -28.45 0.82
C THR A 111 21.49 -27.37 -0.15
N ILE A 112 22.09 -27.75 -1.29
CA ILE A 112 22.50 -26.81 -2.34
C ILE A 112 21.28 -26.14 -2.99
N GLN A 113 20.22 -26.90 -3.29
CA GLN A 113 18.97 -26.35 -3.83
C GLN A 113 18.29 -25.40 -2.85
N LEU A 114 18.26 -25.74 -1.56
CA LEU A 114 17.73 -24.87 -0.50
C LEU A 114 18.57 -23.60 -0.35
N GLN A 115 19.89 -23.68 -0.52
CA GLN A 115 20.77 -22.52 -0.51
C GLN A 115 20.49 -21.58 -1.71
N GLN A 116 20.28 -22.13 -2.91
CA GLN A 116 19.89 -21.35 -4.09
C GLN A 116 18.54 -20.64 -3.89
N LYS A 117 17.51 -21.38 -3.44
CA LYS A 117 16.19 -20.80 -3.14
C LYS A 117 16.26 -19.73 -2.05
N ARG A 118 17.09 -19.91 -1.02
CA ARG A 118 17.30 -18.89 0.01
C ARG A 118 17.93 -17.63 -0.57
N LEU A 119 18.93 -17.76 -1.44
CA LEU A 119 19.58 -16.62 -2.09
C LEU A 119 18.62 -15.86 -3.00
N GLU A 120 17.74 -16.55 -3.74
CA GLU A 120 16.69 -15.92 -4.55
C GLU A 120 15.71 -15.13 -3.69
N ILE A 121 15.25 -15.70 -2.56
CA ILE A 121 14.37 -14.99 -1.62
C ILE A 121 15.09 -13.81 -0.97
N GLU A 122 16.35 -13.95 -0.55
CA GLU A 122 17.13 -12.85 0.02
C GLU A 122 17.30 -11.70 -0.99
N LYS A 123 17.59 -12.00 -2.25
CA LYS A 123 17.64 -11.01 -3.33
C LYS A 123 16.29 -10.30 -3.51
N ALA A 124 15.21 -11.06 -3.68
CA ALA A 124 13.85 -10.52 -3.82
C ALA A 124 13.47 -9.63 -2.62
N LEU A 125 13.81 -10.05 -1.40
CA LEU A 125 13.54 -9.29 -0.17
C LEU A 125 14.34 -7.98 -0.13
N THR A 126 15.61 -7.98 -0.56
CA THR A 126 16.40 -6.74 -0.65
C THR A 126 15.90 -5.80 -1.75
N GLU A 127 15.46 -6.32 -2.88
CA GLU A 127 14.88 -5.52 -3.98
C GLU A 127 13.54 -4.91 -3.55
N GLU A 128 12.66 -5.71 -2.94
CA GLU A 128 11.36 -5.27 -2.46
C GLU A 128 11.49 -4.20 -1.36
N LYS A 129 12.44 -4.38 -0.44
CA LYS A 129 12.79 -3.35 0.56
C LYS A 129 13.27 -2.05 -0.09
N LYS A 130 14.09 -2.11 -1.14
CA LYS A 130 14.54 -0.90 -1.88
C LYS A 130 13.37 -0.20 -2.57
N VAL A 131 12.47 -0.95 -3.20
CA VAL A 131 11.27 -0.42 -3.85
C VAL A 131 10.36 0.26 -2.81
N ALA A 132 10.11 -0.40 -1.68
CA ALA A 132 9.32 0.16 -0.58
C ALA A 132 9.95 1.45 -0.01
N ALA A 133 11.28 1.49 0.16
CA ALA A 133 11.99 2.69 0.61
C ALA A 133 11.84 3.85 -0.39
N ASN A 134 11.99 3.59 -1.69
CA ASN A 134 11.81 4.58 -2.75
C ASN A 134 10.37 5.11 -2.79
N LEU A 135 9.39 4.23 -2.62
CA LEU A 135 7.97 4.59 -2.57
C LEU A 135 7.67 5.47 -1.34
N ARG A 136 8.28 5.16 -0.19
CA ARG A 136 8.18 5.96 1.03
C ARG A 136 8.79 7.34 0.86
N LYS A 137 9.94 7.47 0.17
CA LYS A 137 10.55 8.76 -0.17
C LYS A 137 9.62 9.59 -1.07
N LYS A 138 9.06 8.99 -2.13
CA LYS A 138 8.07 9.65 -3.01
C LYS A 138 6.84 10.12 -2.26
N TYR A 139 6.31 9.29 -1.35
CA TYR A 139 5.18 9.66 -0.49
C TYR A 139 5.52 10.84 0.43
N ARG A 140 6.66 10.79 1.14
CA ARG A 140 7.10 11.89 2.02
C ARG A 140 7.27 13.19 1.24
N ALA A 141 7.86 13.16 0.05
CA ALA A 141 8.02 14.33 -0.80
C ALA A 141 6.67 14.91 -1.24
N LEU A 142 5.73 14.07 -1.68
CA LEU A 142 4.38 14.51 -2.04
C LEU A 142 3.60 15.05 -0.84
N ALA A 143 3.74 14.44 0.33
CA ALA A 143 3.09 14.90 1.55
C ALA A 143 3.62 16.28 2.00
N LYS A 144 4.94 16.50 1.90
CA LYS A 144 5.54 17.83 2.15
C LYS A 144 5.00 18.87 1.16
N LYS A 145 4.97 18.55 -0.14
CA LYS A 145 4.40 19.44 -1.17
C LYS A 145 2.92 19.77 -0.90
N ALA A 146 2.13 18.77 -0.52
CA ALA A 146 0.72 18.97 -0.19
C ALA A 146 0.54 19.94 0.99
N LYS A 147 1.32 19.77 2.07
CA LYS A 147 1.30 20.67 3.23
C LYS A 147 1.71 22.10 2.87
N VAL A 148 2.76 22.26 2.06
CA VAL A 148 3.18 23.60 1.60
C VAL A 148 2.07 24.28 0.81
N VAL A 149 1.44 23.55 -0.12
CA VAL A 149 0.30 24.07 -0.90
C VAL A 149 -0.87 24.44 0.01
N GLU A 150 -1.21 23.60 0.97
CA GLU A 150 -2.27 23.87 1.96
C GLU A 150 -1.97 25.15 2.76
N THR A 151 -0.76 25.29 3.30
CA THR A 151 -0.37 26.52 4.02
C THR A 151 -0.38 27.74 3.12
N SER A 152 0.01 27.61 1.84
CA SER A 152 -0.02 28.74 0.90
C SER A 152 -1.45 29.14 0.53
N LEU A 153 -2.36 28.17 0.45
CA LEU A 153 -3.77 28.43 0.22
C LEU A 153 -4.37 29.19 1.41
N ASP A 154 -4.11 28.71 2.63
CA ASP A 154 -4.57 29.36 3.86
C ASP A 154 -4.05 30.80 3.97
N THR A 155 -2.79 31.06 3.58
CA THR A 155 -2.26 32.43 3.57
C THR A 155 -2.95 33.32 2.54
N VAL A 156 -3.18 32.80 1.32
CA VAL A 156 -3.86 33.55 0.26
C VAL A 156 -5.32 33.83 0.63
N ASP A 157 -6.01 32.89 1.26
CA ASP A 157 -7.39 33.07 1.72
C ASP A 157 -7.47 34.15 2.80
N ARG A 158 -6.54 34.16 3.76
CA ARG A 158 -6.46 35.23 4.78
C ARG A 158 -6.13 36.58 4.16
N GLU A 159 -5.19 36.63 3.22
CA GLU A 159 -4.88 37.87 2.49
C GLU A 159 -6.11 38.38 1.73
N LEU A 160 -6.87 37.48 1.08
CA LEU A 160 -8.09 37.82 0.38
C LEU A 160 -9.17 38.35 1.34
N GLU A 161 -9.35 37.76 2.52
CA GLU A 161 -10.24 38.27 3.56
C GLU A 161 -9.83 39.67 4.04
N THR A 162 -8.53 39.89 4.30
CA THR A 162 -8.02 41.22 4.68
C THR A 162 -8.23 42.25 3.57
N PHE A 163 -8.00 41.88 2.31
CA PHE A 163 -8.21 42.75 1.17
C PHE A 163 -9.70 43.11 0.99
N GLN A 164 -10.60 42.14 1.20
CA GLN A 164 -12.04 42.40 1.18
C GLN A 164 -12.45 43.36 2.31
N TRP A 165 -11.88 43.19 3.50
CA TRP A 165 -12.14 44.07 4.64
C TRP A 165 -11.62 45.50 4.38
N GLU A 166 -10.40 45.64 3.89
CA GLU A 166 -9.82 46.94 3.51
C GLU A 166 -10.63 47.62 2.40
N LYS A 167 -11.05 46.86 1.38
CA LYS A 167 -11.92 47.36 0.32
C LYS A 167 -13.24 47.87 0.90
N GLN A 168 -13.85 47.14 1.83
CA GLN A 168 -15.08 47.57 2.49
C GLN A 168 -14.85 48.83 3.33
N GLN A 169 -13.74 48.92 4.06
CA GLN A 169 -13.38 50.11 4.83
C GLN A 169 -13.22 51.33 3.91
N LYS A 170 -12.47 51.19 2.81
CA LYS A 170 -12.30 52.25 1.82
C LYS A 170 -13.59 52.63 1.11
N LEU A 171 -14.45 51.66 0.83
CA LEU A 171 -15.77 51.94 0.27
C LEU A 171 -16.66 52.69 1.26
N ASN A 172 -16.58 52.38 2.56
CA ASN A 172 -17.32 53.08 3.60
C ASN A 172 -16.82 54.53 3.83
N GLU A 173 -15.53 54.82 3.56
CA GLU A 173 -14.99 56.19 3.58
C GLU A 173 -15.55 57.06 2.44
N LEU A 174 -16.07 56.47 1.37
CA LEU A 174 -16.63 57.20 0.24
C LEU A 174 -18.06 57.67 0.56
N HIS A 175 -18.20 58.96 0.84
CA HIS A 175 -19.51 59.58 0.97
C HIS A 175 -20.20 59.70 -0.39
N VAL A 176 -21.24 58.90 -0.61
CA VAL A 176 -22.10 58.99 -1.78
C VAL A 176 -23.29 59.90 -1.47
N VAL A 177 -23.42 60.99 -2.21
CA VAL A 177 -24.59 61.86 -2.12
C VAL A 177 -25.69 61.29 -3.02
N VAL A 178 -26.80 60.86 -2.43
CA VAL A 178 -27.97 60.36 -3.16
C VAL A 178 -29.09 61.40 -3.07
N PRO A 179 -29.46 62.07 -4.17
CA PRO A 179 -30.62 62.94 -4.17
C PRO A 179 -31.90 62.10 -4.12
N LEU A 180 -32.59 62.13 -2.99
CA LEU A 180 -33.87 61.44 -2.78
C LEU A 180 -35.02 62.43 -2.91
N LYS A 181 -36.10 62.02 -3.58
CA LYS A 181 -37.36 62.77 -3.57
C LYS A 181 -38.15 62.40 -2.32
N LEU A 182 -38.92 63.35 -1.76
CA LEU A 182 -39.70 63.15 -0.53
C LEU A 182 -40.61 61.91 -0.55
N HIS A 183 -41.18 61.55 -1.70
CA HIS A 183 -42.04 60.38 -1.85
C HIS A 183 -41.30 59.04 -1.84
N GLN A 184 -39.97 59.03 -1.92
CA GLN A 184 -39.14 57.83 -1.89
C GLN A 184 -38.65 57.49 -0.47
N VAL A 185 -38.91 58.37 0.50
CA VAL A 185 -38.49 58.21 1.90
C VAL A 185 -39.62 57.58 2.69
N GLU A 186 -39.52 56.27 2.93
CA GLU A 186 -40.44 55.50 3.78
C GLU A 186 -39.96 55.42 5.25
N TYR A 187 -39.11 56.37 5.67
CA TYR A 187 -38.58 56.43 7.04
C TYR A 187 -39.41 57.39 7.90
N LEU A 188 -40.34 56.84 8.68
CA LEU A 188 -41.14 57.56 9.68
C LEU A 188 -40.72 57.15 11.09
N VAL A 189 -40.47 58.13 11.95
CA VAL A 189 -40.28 57.93 13.39
C VAL A 189 -41.45 58.62 14.09
N ASN A 190 -42.28 57.87 14.81
CA ASN A 190 -43.46 58.39 15.51
C ASN A 190 -44.50 59.12 14.63
N GLY A 191 -44.65 58.71 13.36
CA GLY A 191 -45.67 59.29 12.48
C GLY A 191 -45.26 60.59 11.77
N GLU A 192 -44.09 61.14 12.09
CA GLU A 192 -43.52 62.33 11.44
C GLU A 192 -42.19 61.99 10.75
N MET A 193 -41.84 62.81 9.75
CA MET A 193 -40.55 62.70 9.07
C MET A 193 -39.47 63.33 9.95
N PRO A 194 -38.43 62.57 10.36
CA PRO A 194 -37.37 63.12 11.19
C PRO A 194 -36.58 64.18 10.42
N SER A 195 -36.17 65.23 11.13
CA SER A 195 -35.39 66.34 10.55
C SER A 195 -33.94 65.98 10.24
N ASP A 196 -33.45 64.85 10.77
CA ASP A 196 -32.10 64.34 10.57
C ASP A 196 -32.15 62.85 10.16
N PHE A 197 -31.46 62.52 9.06
CA PHE A 197 -31.35 61.16 8.52
C PHE A 197 -29.96 60.54 8.79
N SER A 198 -29.12 61.18 9.60
CA SER A 198 -27.75 60.73 9.86
C SER A 198 -27.65 59.32 10.47
N GLN A 199 -28.71 58.84 11.14
CA GLN A 199 -28.80 57.48 11.69
C GLN A 199 -29.57 56.50 10.79
N ALA A 200 -30.06 56.94 9.63
CA ALA A 200 -30.86 56.12 8.73
C ALA A 200 -29.98 55.42 7.68
N LEU A 201 -30.22 54.13 7.48
CA LEU A 201 -29.57 53.34 6.42
C LEU A 201 -30.44 53.39 5.17
N VAL A 202 -29.87 53.83 4.04
CA VAL A 202 -30.55 53.83 2.75
C VAL A 202 -30.28 52.50 2.05
N PHE A 203 -31.35 51.76 1.73
CA PHE A 203 -31.27 50.54 0.94
C PHE A 203 -32.40 50.52 -0.10
N THR A 204 -32.21 49.74 -1.15
CA THR A 204 -33.25 49.57 -2.18
C THR A 204 -34.34 48.61 -1.68
N ASN A 205 -35.59 48.80 -2.10
CA ASN A 205 -36.68 47.88 -1.74
C ASN A 205 -36.39 46.44 -2.21
N GLN A 206 -35.74 46.30 -3.36
CA GLN A 206 -35.28 44.99 -3.86
C GLN A 206 -34.26 44.34 -2.90
N SER A 207 -33.32 45.10 -2.35
CA SER A 207 -32.37 44.56 -1.37
C SER A 207 -33.04 44.18 -0.05
N LEU A 208 -34.09 44.89 0.37
CA LEU A 208 -34.87 44.51 1.56
C LEU A 208 -35.64 43.20 1.31
N GLU A 209 -36.35 43.08 0.20
CA GLU A 209 -37.07 41.85 -0.16
C GLU A 209 -36.11 40.67 -0.31
N TYR A 210 -34.96 40.88 -0.94
CA TYR A 210 -33.91 39.88 -1.03
C TYR A 210 -33.39 39.48 0.35
N LEU A 211 -33.11 40.44 1.23
CA LEU A 211 -32.64 40.16 2.58
C LEU A 211 -33.68 39.37 3.39
N GLN A 212 -34.97 39.72 3.28
CA GLN A 212 -36.06 38.98 3.90
C GLN A 212 -36.15 37.54 3.38
N LYS A 213 -36.09 37.34 2.05
CA LYS A 213 -36.05 35.99 1.46
C LYS A 213 -34.81 35.22 1.95
N ARG A 214 -33.65 35.87 1.96
CA ARG A 214 -32.38 35.27 2.38
C ARG A 214 -32.40 34.88 3.85
N ILE A 215 -33.04 35.65 4.73
CA ILE A 215 -33.22 35.29 6.14
C ILE A 215 -34.04 34.00 6.27
N VAL A 216 -35.11 33.86 5.48
CA VAL A 216 -35.92 32.63 5.45
C VAL A 216 -35.11 31.46 4.91
N ASP A 217 -34.37 31.65 3.82
CA ASP A 217 -33.50 30.61 3.25
C ASP A 217 -32.46 30.13 4.26
N LEU A 218 -31.77 31.06 4.94
CA LEU A 218 -30.79 30.73 5.98
C LEU A 218 -31.42 30.03 7.18
N HIS A 219 -32.65 30.40 7.53
CA HIS A 219 -33.39 29.70 8.58
C HIS A 219 -33.67 28.24 8.19
N ASN A 220 -34.13 28.02 6.95
CA ASN A 220 -34.37 26.70 6.40
C ASN A 220 -33.06 25.88 6.31
N GLU A 221 -31.99 26.48 5.82
CA GLU A 221 -30.66 25.85 5.75
C GLU A 221 -30.16 25.44 7.14
N LYS A 222 -30.35 26.29 8.15
CA LYS A 222 -30.02 25.97 9.55
C LYS A 222 -30.84 24.81 10.09
N ILE A 223 -32.12 24.69 9.72
CA ILE A 223 -32.96 23.56 10.11
C ILE A 223 -32.44 22.28 9.43
N MET A 224 -32.22 22.31 8.13
CA MET A 224 -31.69 21.17 7.36
C MET A 224 -30.34 20.69 7.92
N GLN A 225 -29.41 21.61 8.20
CA GLN A 225 -28.11 21.26 8.80
C GLN A 225 -28.26 20.61 10.18
N ARG A 226 -29.23 21.05 10.99
CA ARG A 226 -29.52 20.43 12.29
C ARG A 226 -30.11 19.03 12.16
N GLU A 227 -30.92 18.78 11.15
CA GLU A 227 -31.46 17.45 10.86
C GLU A 227 -30.34 16.49 10.46
N ILE A 228 -29.51 16.88 9.50
CA ILE A 228 -28.33 16.10 9.08
C ILE A 228 -27.41 15.82 10.28
N TYR A 229 -27.19 16.81 11.14
CA TYR A 229 -26.37 16.62 12.35
C TYR A 229 -26.99 15.60 13.31
N LYS A 230 -28.31 15.62 13.51
CA LYS A 230 -29.01 14.63 14.34
C LYS A 230 -28.92 13.24 13.75
N GLU A 231 -29.16 13.08 12.44
CA GLU A 231 -29.02 11.80 11.74
C GLU A 231 -27.61 11.24 11.87
N ALA A 232 -26.59 12.08 11.65
CA ALA A 232 -25.19 11.68 11.81
C ALA A 232 -24.87 11.27 13.26
N GLN A 233 -25.45 11.96 14.25
CA GLN A 233 -25.28 11.62 15.66
C GLN A 233 -25.96 10.27 16.01
N GLU A 234 -27.14 10.00 15.46
CA GLU A 234 -27.84 8.73 15.62
C GLU A 234 -27.07 7.58 14.98
N GLN A 235 -26.60 7.76 13.73
CA GLN A 235 -25.75 6.81 13.03
C GLN A 235 -24.47 6.52 13.82
N HIS A 236 -23.82 7.57 14.36
CA HIS A 236 -22.64 7.38 15.20
C HIS A 236 -22.95 6.54 16.44
N LYS A 237 -24.09 6.79 17.09
CA LYS A 237 -24.51 6.04 18.27
C LYS A 237 -24.81 4.56 17.94
N GLN A 238 -25.46 4.30 16.81
CA GLN A 238 -25.70 2.94 16.30
C GLN A 238 -24.38 2.22 16.01
N LEU A 239 -23.47 2.84 15.25
CA LEU A 239 -22.16 2.25 14.94
C LEU A 239 -21.34 1.94 16.20
N VAL A 240 -21.42 2.78 17.24
CA VAL A 240 -20.75 2.53 18.51
C VAL A 240 -21.36 1.34 19.25
N GLN A 241 -22.69 1.15 19.17
CA GLN A 241 -23.36 -0.04 19.74
C GLN A 241 -22.98 -1.30 18.95
N ASP A 242 -23.09 -1.26 17.62
CA ASP A 242 -22.73 -2.37 16.73
C ASP A 242 -21.28 -2.80 16.93
N LYS A 243 -20.36 -1.83 17.06
CA LYS A 243 -18.95 -2.10 17.37
C LYS A 243 -18.80 -2.90 18.66
N LYS A 244 -19.49 -2.49 19.73
CA LYS A 244 -19.45 -3.19 21.02
C LYS A 244 -20.05 -4.59 20.93
N GLU A 245 -21.17 -4.75 20.23
CA GLU A 245 -21.80 -6.06 20.01
C GLU A 245 -20.88 -6.99 19.21
N MET A 246 -20.25 -6.48 18.17
CA MET A 246 -19.28 -7.23 17.37
C MET A 246 -18.06 -7.63 18.20
N GLU A 247 -17.53 -6.73 19.04
CA GLU A 247 -16.43 -7.05 19.97
C GLU A 247 -16.81 -8.14 20.99
N ILE A 248 -18.06 -8.15 21.49
CA ILE A 248 -18.56 -9.21 22.35
C ILE A 248 -18.70 -10.53 21.57
N SER A 249 -19.21 -10.48 20.34
CA SER A 249 -19.35 -11.66 19.48
C SER A 249 -17.98 -12.28 19.13
N ILE A 250 -16.99 -11.45 18.78
CA ILE A 250 -15.61 -11.87 18.51
C ILE A 250 -15.02 -12.55 19.74
N ARG A 251 -15.13 -11.96 20.93
CA ARG A 251 -14.65 -12.59 22.17
C ARG A 251 -15.32 -13.93 22.43
N ARG A 252 -16.64 -14.02 22.25
CA ARG A 252 -17.39 -15.27 22.42
C ARG A 252 -16.97 -16.34 21.41
N LEU A 253 -16.71 -15.96 20.16
CA LEU A 253 -16.22 -16.88 19.13
C LEU A 253 -14.79 -17.31 19.42
N GLN A 254 -13.91 -16.41 19.84
CA GLN A 254 -12.55 -16.72 20.28
C GLN A 254 -12.56 -17.72 21.44
N GLU A 255 -13.39 -17.51 22.46
CA GLU A 255 -13.55 -18.45 23.58
C GLU A 255 -14.04 -19.82 23.12
N LYS A 256 -15.05 -19.88 22.22
CA LYS A 256 -15.53 -21.14 21.64
C LYS A 256 -14.44 -21.85 20.84
N CYS A 257 -13.70 -21.12 20.01
CA CYS A 257 -12.58 -21.65 19.23
C CYS A 257 -11.50 -22.19 20.16
N ASN A 258 -11.09 -21.43 21.17
CA ASN A 258 -10.13 -21.85 22.18
C ASN A 258 -10.60 -23.12 22.91
N HIS A 259 -11.87 -23.19 23.32
CA HIS A 259 -12.43 -24.39 23.96
C HIS A 259 -12.39 -25.62 23.04
N LEU A 260 -12.77 -25.46 21.77
CA LEU A 260 -12.73 -26.55 20.79
C LEU A 260 -11.30 -26.99 20.49
N MET A 261 -10.35 -26.05 20.40
CA MET A 261 -8.93 -26.36 20.22
C MET A 261 -8.38 -27.12 21.43
N MET A 262 -8.70 -26.70 22.65
CA MET A 262 -8.32 -27.42 23.87
C MET A 262 -8.91 -28.83 23.91
N LYS A 263 -10.18 -29.01 23.50
CA LYS A 263 -10.81 -30.35 23.43
C LYS A 263 -10.17 -31.25 22.37
N LYS A 264 -9.84 -30.72 21.19
CA LYS A 264 -9.33 -31.53 20.07
C LYS A 264 -7.83 -31.78 20.14
N PHE A 265 -7.05 -30.79 20.55
CA PHE A 265 -5.59 -30.79 20.48
C PHE A 265 -4.91 -30.74 21.85
N GLY A 266 -5.64 -30.47 22.94
CA GLY A 266 -5.07 -30.35 24.29
C GLY A 266 -4.21 -29.10 24.52
N ARG A 267 -4.01 -28.28 23.49
CA ARG A 267 -3.23 -27.04 23.48
C ARG A 267 -3.89 -26.01 22.56
N LEU A 268 -3.63 -24.73 22.78
CA LEU A 268 -3.97 -23.69 21.82
C LEU A 268 -3.04 -23.82 20.60
N VAL A 269 -3.63 -23.95 19.43
CA VAL A 269 -2.90 -24.07 18.15
C VAL A 269 -3.25 -22.85 17.31
N ASP A 270 -2.24 -22.21 16.75
CA ASP A 270 -2.48 -21.18 15.74
C ASP A 270 -3.05 -21.84 14.47
N PHE A 271 -4.36 -21.75 14.33
CA PHE A 271 -5.08 -22.42 13.26
C PHE A 271 -4.81 -21.76 11.90
N GLU A 272 -4.41 -20.49 11.87
CA GLU A 272 -4.09 -19.76 10.64
C GLU A 272 -2.78 -20.28 10.04
N ALA A 273 -1.77 -20.49 10.88
CA ALA A 273 -0.54 -21.17 10.47
C ALA A 273 -0.84 -22.60 9.94
N VAL A 274 -1.66 -23.39 10.63
CA VAL A 274 -1.99 -24.76 10.18
C VAL A 274 -2.82 -24.77 8.89
N GLN A 275 -3.75 -23.83 8.73
CA GLN A 275 -4.56 -23.71 7.53
C GLN A 275 -3.70 -23.29 6.32
N ALA A 276 -2.77 -22.36 6.49
CA ALA A 276 -1.85 -21.94 5.43
C ALA A 276 -1.03 -23.12 4.87
N HIS A 277 -0.58 -24.03 5.74
CA HIS A 277 0.18 -25.20 5.31
C HIS A 277 -0.69 -26.30 4.68
N SER A 278 -1.94 -26.47 5.13
CA SER A 278 -2.83 -27.53 4.61
C SER A 278 -3.54 -27.18 3.29
N VAL A 279 -3.79 -25.89 3.03
CA VAL A 279 -4.35 -25.43 1.74
C VAL A 279 -3.33 -25.52 0.61
N ASN A 280 -2.03 -25.47 0.92
CA ASN A 280 -0.97 -25.45 -0.10
C ASN A 280 -0.90 -26.74 -0.94
N ILE A 281 -1.14 -27.92 -0.35
CA ILE A 281 -1.00 -29.21 -1.06
C ILE A 281 -1.97 -29.32 -2.26
N ARG A 282 -3.24 -28.92 -2.09
CA ARG A 282 -4.22 -28.99 -3.19
C ARG A 282 -3.99 -27.94 -4.27
N VAL A 283 -3.47 -26.77 -3.89
CA VAL A 283 -3.15 -25.70 -4.84
C VAL A 283 -1.93 -26.11 -5.65
N GLU A 284 -0.87 -26.61 -5.00
CA GLU A 284 0.32 -27.16 -5.65
C GLU A 284 -0.03 -28.33 -6.60
N GLU A 285 -0.92 -29.25 -6.19
CA GLU A 285 -1.42 -30.33 -7.06
C GLU A 285 -2.12 -29.79 -8.32
N LEU A 286 -2.92 -28.73 -8.18
CA LEU A 286 -3.62 -28.10 -9.31
C LEU A 286 -2.65 -27.31 -10.21
N GLU A 287 -1.64 -26.65 -9.65
CA GLU A 287 -0.59 -25.95 -10.41
C GLU A 287 0.21 -26.94 -11.26
N VAL A 288 0.59 -28.10 -10.71
CA VAL A 288 1.26 -29.17 -11.47
C VAL A 288 0.38 -29.68 -12.62
N GLN A 289 -0.92 -29.88 -12.38
CA GLN A 289 -1.85 -30.30 -13.45
C GLN A 289 -2.03 -29.25 -14.54
N ILE A 290 -2.00 -27.96 -14.18
CA ILE A 290 -2.03 -26.86 -15.16
C ILE A 290 -0.76 -26.90 -16.00
N MET A 291 0.42 -27.00 -15.38
CA MET A 291 1.70 -27.09 -16.06
C MET A 291 1.78 -28.28 -17.04
N GLU A 292 1.29 -29.46 -16.64
CA GLU A 292 1.23 -30.63 -17.52
C GLU A 292 0.32 -30.40 -18.73
N LYS A 293 -0.85 -29.79 -18.53
CA LYS A 293 -1.78 -29.48 -19.62
C LYS A 293 -1.23 -28.40 -20.55
N GLU A 294 -0.63 -27.35 -20.01
CA GLU A 294 0.02 -26.31 -20.82
C GLU A 294 1.15 -26.89 -21.67
N TYR A 295 1.94 -27.82 -21.10
CA TYR A 295 2.97 -28.54 -21.85
C TYR A 295 2.37 -29.36 -23.00
N LEU A 296 1.33 -30.16 -22.74
CA LEU A 296 0.64 -30.93 -23.78
C LEU A 296 0.07 -30.02 -24.88
N HIS A 297 -0.61 -28.94 -24.52
CA HIS A 297 -1.14 -27.98 -25.48
C HIS A 297 -0.03 -27.27 -26.27
N SER A 298 1.13 -27.02 -25.66
CA SER A 298 2.27 -26.43 -26.37
C SER A 298 2.85 -27.39 -27.43
N LEU A 299 2.81 -28.70 -27.19
CA LEU A 299 3.21 -29.71 -28.17
C LEU A 299 2.19 -29.78 -29.31
N GLU A 300 0.90 -29.83 -28.99
CA GLU A 300 -0.18 -29.81 -29.99
C GLU A 300 -0.08 -28.56 -30.88
N LEU A 301 0.16 -27.39 -30.30
CA LEU A 301 0.34 -26.14 -31.05
C LEU A 301 1.52 -26.22 -32.02
N LYS A 302 2.65 -26.81 -31.62
CA LYS A 302 3.80 -27.01 -32.52
C LYS A 302 3.46 -27.93 -33.70
N GLU A 303 2.75 -29.03 -33.44
CA GLU A 303 2.29 -29.93 -34.51
C GLU A 303 1.37 -29.20 -35.48
N TRP A 304 0.45 -28.36 -34.97
CA TRP A 304 -0.42 -27.55 -35.82
C TRP A 304 0.34 -26.48 -36.60
N GLU A 305 1.36 -25.84 -36.01
CA GLU A 305 2.22 -24.86 -36.68
C GLU A 305 3.01 -25.50 -37.83
N GLU A 306 3.60 -26.67 -37.61
CA GLU A 306 4.26 -27.46 -38.65
C GLU A 306 3.29 -27.79 -39.79
N ARG A 307 2.07 -28.20 -39.45
CA ARG A 307 1.07 -28.54 -40.46
C ARG A 307 0.61 -27.32 -41.27
N ILE A 308 0.48 -26.16 -40.62
CA ILE A 308 0.19 -24.89 -41.30
C ILE A 308 1.33 -24.52 -42.24
N LEU A 309 2.59 -24.65 -41.81
CA LEU A 309 3.77 -24.41 -42.62
C LEU A 309 3.79 -25.31 -43.87
N GLU A 310 3.51 -26.60 -43.72
CA GLU A 310 3.41 -27.53 -44.85
C GLU A 310 2.33 -27.11 -45.85
N LEU A 311 1.13 -26.76 -45.36
CA LEU A 311 0.03 -26.31 -46.22
C LEU A 311 0.33 -24.98 -46.90
N GLN A 312 0.98 -24.03 -46.21
CA GLN A 312 1.45 -22.77 -46.79
C GLN A 312 2.48 -23.01 -47.89
N GLN A 313 3.42 -23.94 -47.69
CA GLN A 313 4.39 -24.33 -48.71
C GLN A 313 3.71 -24.97 -49.93
N GLN A 314 2.71 -25.84 -49.72
CA GLN A 314 1.93 -26.43 -50.81
C GLN A 314 1.16 -25.36 -51.59
N LEU A 315 0.49 -24.44 -50.90
CA LEU A 315 -0.23 -23.33 -51.51
C LEU A 315 0.72 -22.41 -52.28
N MET A 316 1.90 -22.10 -51.73
CA MET A 316 2.94 -21.32 -52.42
C MET A 316 3.42 -22.01 -53.70
N LYS A 317 3.64 -23.34 -53.68
CA LYS A 317 4.00 -24.11 -54.88
C LYS A 317 2.91 -24.04 -55.94
N LEU A 318 1.66 -24.32 -55.58
CA LEU A 318 0.52 -24.26 -56.49
C LEU A 318 0.31 -22.84 -57.06
N THR A 319 0.51 -21.80 -56.24
CA THR A 319 0.40 -20.40 -56.69
C THR A 319 1.49 -20.07 -57.70
N LYS A 320 2.75 -20.47 -57.45
CA LYS A 320 3.87 -20.30 -58.40
C LYS A 320 3.64 -21.07 -59.71
N GLU A 321 3.12 -22.29 -59.63
CA GLU A 321 2.81 -23.10 -60.82
C GLU A 321 1.69 -22.48 -61.66
N ASN A 322 0.69 -21.85 -61.02
CA ASN A 322 -0.39 -21.17 -61.72
C ASN A 322 0.04 -19.81 -62.30
N THR A 323 0.89 -19.04 -61.62
CA THR A 323 1.39 -17.75 -62.13
C THR A 323 2.49 -17.89 -63.19
N GLY A 324 3.16 -19.05 -63.30
CA GLY A 324 4.09 -19.35 -64.41
C GLY A 324 3.43 -19.90 -65.68
N LYS A 325 2.11 -20.17 -65.65
CA LYS A 325 1.32 -20.66 -66.80
C LYS A 325 0.47 -19.57 -67.46
N LEU A 326 0.51 -18.34 -66.94
CA LEU A 326 0.01 -17.11 -67.55
C LEU A 326 1.18 -16.37 -68.19
#